data_AF-A0A1M4PJF9-F1
#
_entry.id   AF-A0A1M4PJF9-F1
#
_cell.length_a   1.000
_cell.length_b   1.000
_cell.length_c   1.000
_cell.angle_alpha   90.00
_cell.angle_beta   90.00
_cell.angle_gamma   90.00
#
_symmetry.space_group_name_H-M   'P 1'
#
loop_
_entity.id
_entity.type
_entity.pdbx_description
1 polymer ?
#
loop_
_entity_poly.entity_id
_entity_poly.type
_entity_poly.pdbx_seq_one_letter_code
_entity_poly.pdbx_strand_id
1 'polypeptide(L)'
;MVLSLIKHCINRYGIEEVESWYFEIGFEEKLQCNKLKIEDYFKLYEKVVLEIKNISENIKVGGISITSQTILDSYYLEEFLKYCNLNSVPLDFYLFANFL
;
A
#
# COMPACT_ATOMS: atom_id res chain seq x y z
N MET A 1 -5.53 -13.86 3.32
CA MET A 1 -6.43 -12.91 3.99
C MET A 1 -6.79 -11.75 3.08
N VAL A 2 -5.83 -10.98 2.55
CA VAL A 2 -6.11 -9.86 1.62
C VAL A 2 -6.82 -10.31 0.34
N LEU A 3 -6.33 -11.37 -0.33
CA LEU A 3 -7.00 -11.87 -1.54
C LEU A 3 -8.44 -12.35 -1.32
N SER A 4 -8.71 -12.92 -0.14
CA SER A 4 -10.07 -13.34 0.22
C SER A 4 -11.00 -12.14 0.36
N LEU A 5 -10.51 -11.02 0.91
CA LEU A 5 -11.25 -9.76 0.99
C LEU A 5 -11.53 -9.21 -0.41
N ILE A 6 -10.51 -9.09 -1.26
CA ILE A 6 -10.66 -8.56 -2.63
C ILE A 6 -11.66 -9.41 -3.43
N LYS A 7 -11.51 -10.75 -3.40
CA LYS A 7 -12.45 -11.66 -4.06
C LYS A 7 -13.86 -11.55 -3.49
N HIS A 8 -14.00 -11.38 -2.17
CA HIS A 8 -15.30 -11.15 -1.56
C HIS A 8 -15.95 -9.84 -2.03
N CYS A 9 -15.19 -8.75 -2.09
CA CYS A 9 -15.65 -7.46 -2.63
C CYS A 9 -16.08 -7.59 -4.09
N ILE A 10 -15.27 -8.24 -4.93
CA ILE A 10 -15.59 -8.47 -6.35
C ILE A 10 -16.88 -9.27 -6.48
N ASN A 11 -17.04 -10.35 -5.70
CA ASN A 11 -18.24 -11.18 -5.72
C ASN A 11 -19.51 -10.40 -5.29
N ARG A 12 -19.36 -9.42 -4.41
CA ARG A 12 -20.48 -8.67 -3.83
C ARG A 12 -20.87 -7.45 -4.66
N TYR A 13 -19.90 -6.75 -5.23
CA TYR A 13 -20.08 -5.44 -5.86
C TYR A 13 -19.78 -5.41 -7.35
N GLY A 14 -19.16 -6.46 -7.90
CA GLY A 14 -18.70 -6.51 -9.28
C GLY A 14 -17.28 -5.98 -9.46
N ILE A 15 -16.59 -6.46 -10.49
CA ILE A 15 -15.18 -6.09 -10.74
C ILE A 15 -15.02 -4.62 -11.12
N GLU A 16 -15.90 -4.09 -11.96
CA GLU A 16 -15.86 -2.68 -12.39
C GLU A 16 -15.96 -1.71 -11.21
N GLU A 17 -16.84 -2.01 -10.26
CA GLU A 17 -16.99 -1.22 -9.03
C GLU A 17 -15.72 -1.30 -8.19
N VAL A 18 -15.15 -2.49 -7.99
CA VAL A 18 -13.93 -2.67 -7.18
C VAL A 18 -12.71 -2.01 -7.84
N GLU A 19 -12.59 -2.03 -9.16
CA GLU A 19 -11.53 -1.33 -9.91
C GLU A 19 -11.65 0.20 -9.80
N SER A 20 -12.83 0.71 -9.46
CA SER A 20 -13.03 2.14 -9.18
C SER A 20 -12.46 2.58 -7.82
N TRP A 21 -12.34 1.64 -6.86
CA TRP A 21 -11.89 1.92 -5.49
C TRP A 21 -10.39 2.17 -5.39
N TYR A 22 -10.00 2.78 -4.27
CA TYR A 22 -8.61 3.02 -3.89
C TYR A 22 -8.29 2.22 -2.63
N PHE A 23 -7.48 1.17 -2.77
CA PHE A 23 -7.03 0.36 -1.62
C PHE A 23 -5.72 0.90 -1.09
N GLU A 24 -5.61 1.04 0.23
CA GLU A 24 -4.40 1.50 0.88
C GLU A 24 -3.82 0.38 1.75
N ILE A 25 -2.51 0.15 1.62
CA ILE A 25 -1.75 -0.71 2.51
C ILE A 25 -1.00 0.19 3.48
N GLY A 26 -1.62 0.49 4.62
CA GLY A 26 -1.04 1.35 5.65
C GLY A 26 0.16 0.71 6.37
N PHE A 27 1.08 1.55 6.84
CA PHE A 27 2.11 1.18 7.80
C PHE A 27 1.65 1.65 9.19
N GLU A 28 1.36 0.72 10.10
CA GLU A 28 0.94 1.07 11.46
C GLU A 28 2.11 0.88 12.43
N GLU A 29 2.91 1.94 12.60
CA GLU A 29 4.04 1.95 13.55
C GLU A 29 3.58 1.85 15.02
N LYS A 30 2.33 2.25 15.31
CA LYS A 30 1.82 2.42 16.68
C LYS A 30 1.45 1.12 17.41
N LEU A 31 1.54 -0.04 16.78
CA LEU A 31 1.42 -1.32 17.48
C LEU A 31 2.71 -1.59 18.27
N GLN A 32 2.79 -1.04 19.48
CA GLN A 32 3.90 -1.03 20.45
C GLN A 32 4.63 -2.39 20.67
N CYS A 33 4.12 -3.49 20.15
CA CYS A 33 4.71 -4.84 20.28
C CYS A 33 5.46 -5.33 19.04
N ASN A 34 5.22 -4.77 17.85
CA ASN A 34 5.85 -5.25 16.62
C ASN A 34 6.86 -4.23 16.12
N LYS A 35 8.14 -4.53 16.34
CA LYS A 35 9.28 -3.87 15.68
C LYS A 35 9.31 -4.23 14.19
N LEU A 36 8.23 -3.97 13.46
CA LEU A 36 8.24 -4.17 12.02
C LEU A 36 9.19 -3.11 11.45
N LYS A 37 10.32 -3.55 10.90
CA LYS A 37 11.23 -2.62 10.24
C LYS A 37 10.53 -2.10 9.00
N ILE A 38 10.80 -0.86 8.62
CA ILE A 38 10.23 -0.25 7.42
C ILE A 38 10.51 -1.11 6.16
N GLU A 39 11.65 -1.79 6.12
CA GLU A 39 12.02 -2.76 5.07
C GLU A 39 11.09 -3.98 5.00
N ASP A 40 10.59 -4.46 6.13
CA ASP A 40 9.63 -5.57 6.17
C ASP A 40 8.27 -5.12 5.64
N TYR A 41 7.91 -3.85 5.87
CA TYR A 41 6.74 -3.25 5.26
C TYR A 41 6.88 -3.17 3.73
N PHE A 42 8.04 -2.80 3.18
CA PHE A 42 8.25 -2.75 1.73
C PHE A 42 8.04 -4.11 1.06
N LYS A 43 8.59 -5.18 1.66
CA LYS A 43 8.39 -6.55 1.18
C LYS A 43 6.94 -7.02 1.31
N LEU A 44 6.27 -6.63 2.40
CA LEU A 44 4.85 -6.93 2.59
C LEU A 44 4.01 -6.25 1.52
N TYR A 45 4.26 -4.96 1.28
CA TYR A 45 3.59 -4.18 0.25
C TYR A 45 3.75 -4.84 -1.12
N GLU A 46 4.99 -5.13 -1.54
CA GLU A 46 5.30 -5.80 -2.80
C GLU A 46 4.52 -7.12 -2.97
N LYS A 47 4.58 -7.99 -1.97
CA LYS A 47 3.88 -9.28 -2.03
C LYS A 47 2.37 -9.09 -2.21
N VAL A 48 1.78 -8.19 -1.44
CA VAL A 48 0.33 -7.97 -1.47
C VAL A 48 -0.10 -7.31 -2.78
N VAL A 49 0.60 -6.28 -3.26
CA VAL A 49 0.22 -5.60 -4.49
C VAL A 49 0.34 -6.53 -5.70
N LEU A 50 1.40 -7.35 -5.78
CA LEU A 50 1.53 -8.34 -6.86
C LEU A 50 0.40 -9.37 -6.83
N GLU A 51 0.01 -9.84 -5.65
CA GLU A 51 -1.13 -10.75 -5.50
C GLU A 51 -2.46 -10.08 -5.95
N ILE A 52 -2.66 -8.80 -5.65
CA ILE A 52 -3.85 -8.04 -6.08
C ILE A 52 -3.84 -7.83 -7.60
N LYS A 53 -2.71 -7.42 -8.17
CA LYS A 53 -2.58 -7.16 -9.61
C LYS A 53 -2.74 -8.44 -10.45
N ASN A 54 -2.41 -9.60 -9.90
CA ASN A 54 -2.74 -10.91 -10.51
C ASN A 54 -4.25 -11.21 -10.58
N ILE A 55 -5.09 -10.55 -9.77
CA ILE A 55 -6.56 -10.65 -9.88
C ILE A 55 -7.06 -9.70 -10.97
N SER A 56 -6.61 -8.44 -10.91
CA SER A 56 -6.83 -7.45 -11.97
C SER A 56 -5.78 -6.35 -11.86
N GLU A 57 -5.15 -6.02 -12.99
CA GLU A 57 -4.14 -4.96 -13.10
C GLU A 57 -4.73 -3.57 -12.80
N ASN A 58 -6.05 -3.39 -12.97
CA ASN A 58 -6.75 -2.12 -12.82
C ASN A 58 -7.12 -1.79 -11.37
N ILE A 59 -7.02 -2.73 -10.43
CA ILE A 59 -7.30 -2.46 -9.01
C ILE A 59 -6.25 -1.48 -8.50
N LYS A 60 -6.68 -0.30 -8.04
CA LYS A 60 -5.77 0.75 -7.58
C LYS A 60 -5.30 0.47 -6.17
N VAL A 61 -3.99 0.33 -5.99
CA VAL A 61 -3.33 0.06 -4.71
C VAL A 61 -2.30 1.14 -4.44
N GLY A 62 -2.47 1.80 -3.31
CA GLY A 62 -1.54 2.77 -2.77
C GLY A 62 -0.79 2.25 -1.56
N GLY A 63 0.40 2.79 -1.38
CA GLY A 63 1.27 2.48 -0.26
C GLY A 63 1.61 3.71 0.54
N ILE A 64 1.95 3.46 1.80
CA ILE A 64 2.50 4.36 2.81
C ILE A 64 1.61 5.59 3.09
N SER A 65 0.95 5.56 4.26
CA SER A 65 0.26 6.73 4.80
C SER A 65 1.27 7.52 5.62
N ILE A 66 1.87 8.54 5.03
CA ILE A 66 2.85 9.36 5.74
C ILE A 66 2.21 10.70 6.05
N THR A 67 2.04 10.95 7.33
CA THR A 67 1.75 12.28 7.85
C THR A 67 3.07 13.05 7.85
N SER A 68 3.17 14.22 7.23
CA SER A 68 4.43 14.99 7.13
C SER A 68 4.86 15.64 8.46
N GLN A 69 4.59 14.99 9.59
CA GLN A 69 4.83 15.56 10.91
C GLN A 69 6.32 15.56 11.28
N THR A 70 7.15 14.73 10.62
CA THR A 70 8.58 14.64 10.90
C THR A 70 9.47 14.53 9.64
N ILE A 71 10.78 14.74 9.81
CA ILE A 71 11.78 14.48 8.75
C ILE A 71 11.89 12.97 8.47
N LEU A 72 11.66 12.14 9.49
CA LEU A 72 11.71 10.67 9.40
C LEU A 72 10.61 10.15 8.46
N ASP A 73 9.42 10.74 8.56
CA ASP A 73 8.29 10.52 7.68
C ASP A 73 8.67 10.78 6.21
N SER A 74 9.29 11.93 5.92
CA SER A 74 9.76 12.24 4.55
C SER A 74 10.81 11.25 4.05
N TYR A 75 11.73 10.80 4.91
CA TYR A 75 12.75 9.82 4.55
C TYR A 75 12.16 8.46 4.18
N TYR A 76 11.17 7.98 4.94
CA TYR A 76 10.52 6.70 4.63
C TYR A 76 9.73 6.73 3.34
N LEU A 77 9.11 7.88 3.00
CA LEU A 77 8.45 8.04 1.70
C LEU A 77 9.47 7.91 0.56
N GLU A 78 10.59 8.62 0.66
CA GLU A 78 11.63 8.60 -0.38
C GLU A 78 12.20 7.19 -0.57
N GLU A 79 12.53 6.50 0.52
CA GLU A 79 13.07 5.14 0.45
C GLU A 79 12.02 4.13 -0.07
N PHE A 80 10.74 4.31 0.26
CA PHE A 80 9.67 3.49 -0.29
C PHE A 80 9.50 3.68 -1.81
N LEU A 81 9.46 4.93 -2.28
CA LEU A 81 9.38 5.25 -3.71
C LEU A 81 10.57 4.68 -4.47
N LYS A 82 11.77 4.80 -3.90
CA LYS A 82 13.00 4.22 -4.45
C LYS A 82 12.93 2.70 -4.49
N TYR A 83 12.45 2.05 -3.43
CA TYR A 83 12.25 0.59 -3.40
C TYR A 83 11.30 0.14 -4.52
N CYS A 84 10.14 0.80 -4.66
CA CYS A 84 9.17 0.47 -5.69
C CYS A 84 9.76 0.62 -7.09
N ASN A 85 10.48 1.70 -7.35
CA ASN A 85 11.11 1.94 -8.65
C ASN A 85 12.20 0.91 -8.97
N LEU A 86 13.09 0.59 -8.02
CA LEU A 86 14.19 -0.35 -8.24
C LEU A 86 13.71 -1.80 -8.45
N ASN A 87 12.61 -2.19 -7.82
CA ASN A 87 12.09 -3.55 -7.87
C ASN A 87 10.89 -3.69 -8.81
N SER A 88 10.52 -2.64 -9.57
CA SER A 88 9.36 -2.61 -10.45
C SER A 88 8.05 -2.99 -9.73
N VAL A 89 7.90 -2.55 -8.49
CA VAL A 89 6.71 -2.80 -7.67
C VAL A 89 5.62 -1.82 -8.09
N PRO A 90 4.41 -2.28 -8.47
CA PRO A 90 3.31 -1.39 -8.81
C PRO A 90 2.94 -0.48 -7.63
N LEU A 91 2.78 0.81 -7.92
CA LEU A 91 2.32 1.83 -6.97
C LEU A 91 1.43 2.82 -7.72
N ASP A 92 0.11 2.72 -7.52
CA ASP A 92 -0.84 3.55 -8.28
C ASP A 92 -0.98 4.96 -7.67
N PHE A 93 -0.82 5.08 -6.35
CA PHE A 93 -0.87 6.34 -5.61
C PHE A 93 -0.14 6.21 -4.26
N TYR A 94 0.20 7.33 -3.64
CA TYR A 94 0.64 7.39 -2.25
C TYR A 94 -0.09 8.54 -1.55
N LEU A 95 -0.31 8.42 -0.24
CA LEU A 95 -0.99 9.47 0.53
C LEU A 95 0.05 10.38 1.20
N PHE A 96 0.00 11.66 0.85
CA PHE A 96 0.77 12.70 1.51
C PHE A 96 -0.17 13.61 2.29
N ALA A 97 -0.22 13.44 3.60
CA ALA A 97 -1.02 14.29 4.48
C ALA A 97 -0.16 15.46 4.99
N ASN A 98 -0.40 16.65 4.42
CA ASN A 98 0.21 17.90 4.87
C ASN A 98 -0.71 18.57 5.90
N PHE A 99 -0.26 18.65 7.15
CA PHE A 99 -0.96 19.38 8.20
C PHE A 99 -0.34 20.78 8.29
N LEU A 100 -0.99 21.76 7.67
CA LEU A 100 -0.66 23.19 7.80
C LEU A 100 -1.07 23.71 9.18
#